data_AF-A0A182ZZE2-F1
#
_entry.id   AF-A0A182ZZE2-F1
#
_cell.length_a   1.000
_cell.length_b   1.000
_cell.length_c   1.000
_cell.angle_alpha   90.00
_cell.angle_beta   90.00
_cell.angle_gamma   90.00
#
_symmetry.space_group_name_H-M   'P 1'
#
loop_
_entity.id
_entity.type
_entity.pdbx_description
1 polymer ?
#
loop_
_entity_poly.entity_id
_entity_poly.type
_entity_poly.pdbx_seq_one_letter_code
_entity_poly.pdbx_strand_id
1 'polypeptide(L)'
;MSLIEQLRRLATPVAASYAPDSVRRKSLIYEDPSKVDTLLCYQESLAAFERMCKLDEIFIGFRQTIFAETSCHLEICNLFVDEKFKLDNEIRRFLCYTSPFLKHYDAIRMLEWLVHKFQVHTHFVEDLIRCVIPYHETGLFAKFLQLLDFSSVNTEFRWLEPYAQCGRCLSRKELVRACFRQPGLVPFISSLMVNAVKCYQGLPDQSKLNDLTNFFLSTVVALCDTGMADERIAQVLGTLQHVLRVGLRASDCAPFQSAACLAVLRFSMKLQLNPDLVLDWIQCLLKKTRPTQTWESLRVITQLMRTQHIATLPEKLATRHAALLSTLPESQRKLIEQEEERLLDDVDVNQLAHAAALTAEVQAATVTMDVSAPPEDSALCISAIDLTSTKRTYSDTELLSACVNEVQLAHAILAALPETSRCCLFHEQNPTCVCPKMPGFSKDQNSWLTDLLLAGVLSKPATAGKSSKLEVRRARRVLHFAGLAAKAHVKTVQSLSTAPQTRASTSPRRSRATLSKAQCILEDGLDQGIV
;
A
#
# COMPACT_ATOMS: atom_id res chain seq x y z
N MET A 1 59.82 4.87 11.97
CA MET A 1 59.05 3.64 11.69
C MET A 1 59.26 2.68 12.85
N SER A 2 58.23 2.47 13.68
CA SER A 2 58.33 1.60 14.86
C SER A 2 58.30 0.11 14.46
N LEU A 3 58.89 -0.78 15.27
CA LEU A 3 58.81 -2.25 15.11
C LEU A 3 57.35 -2.72 14.99
N ILE A 4 56.44 -2.12 15.77
CA ILE A 4 55.00 -2.39 15.74
C ILE A 4 54.41 -2.08 14.36
N GLU A 5 54.89 -1.03 13.72
CA GLU A 5 54.42 -0.55 12.42
C GLU A 5 54.97 -1.42 11.27
N GLN A 6 56.19 -1.93 11.43
CA GLN A 6 56.79 -2.93 10.54
C GLN A 6 56.07 -4.28 10.63
N LEU A 7 55.76 -4.74 11.86
CA LEU A 7 55.01 -5.99 12.08
C LEU A 7 53.57 -5.89 11.54
N ARG A 8 52.90 -4.73 11.70
CA ARG A 8 51.58 -4.50 11.09
C ARG A 8 51.61 -4.53 9.57
N ARG A 9 52.68 -4.04 8.94
CA ARG A 9 52.85 -4.13 7.48
C ARG A 9 53.17 -5.54 6.97
N LEU A 10 53.84 -6.35 7.79
CA LEU A 10 54.19 -7.73 7.47
C LEU A 10 53.08 -8.74 7.80
N ALA A 11 52.06 -8.34 8.56
CA ALA A 11 50.89 -9.14 8.83
C ALA A 11 50.10 -9.37 7.53
N THR A 12 50.33 -10.53 6.90
CA THR A 12 49.50 -11.00 5.79
C THR A 12 48.22 -11.62 6.34
N PRO A 13 47.10 -11.60 5.59
CA PRO A 13 45.87 -12.29 5.99
C PRO A 13 46.11 -13.79 6.24
N VAL A 14 47.12 -14.38 5.60
CA VAL A 14 47.59 -15.76 5.84
C VAL A 14 48.31 -15.90 7.18
N ALA A 15 49.22 -14.99 7.54
CA ALA A 15 49.86 -15.04 8.87
C ALA A 15 48.85 -14.80 10.01
N ALA A 16 47.84 -13.97 9.76
CA ALA A 16 46.75 -13.75 10.70
C ALA A 16 45.89 -15.00 10.93
N SER A 17 45.86 -15.95 10.00
CA SER A 17 45.05 -17.17 10.11
C SER A 17 45.72 -18.27 10.96
N TYR A 18 47.02 -18.13 11.24
CA TYR A 18 47.79 -18.98 12.17
C TYR A 18 47.93 -18.37 13.57
N ALA A 19 47.32 -17.19 13.82
CA ALA A 19 47.31 -16.61 15.16
C ALA A 19 46.56 -17.56 16.12
N PRO A 20 47.04 -17.76 17.36
CA PRO A 20 46.39 -18.69 18.29
C PRO A 20 44.96 -18.22 18.59
N ASP A 21 43.98 -19.09 18.33
CA ASP A 21 42.54 -18.81 18.43
C ASP A 21 42.16 -18.11 19.74
N SER A 22 42.84 -18.46 20.83
CA SER A 22 42.64 -17.90 22.19
C SER A 22 42.59 -16.36 22.28
N VAL A 23 43.27 -15.63 21.38
CA VAL A 23 43.36 -14.15 21.41
C VAL A 23 42.17 -13.49 20.70
N ARG A 24 41.50 -14.21 19.79
CA ARG A 24 40.39 -13.68 18.99
C ARG A 24 39.03 -14.25 19.37
N ARG A 25 38.97 -15.18 20.33
CA ARG A 25 37.72 -15.80 20.77
C ARG A 25 36.75 -14.75 21.31
N LYS A 26 35.60 -14.67 20.67
CA LYS A 26 34.40 -13.96 21.11
C LYS A 26 33.31 -14.99 21.38
N SER A 27 32.33 -14.61 22.19
CA SER A 27 31.21 -15.49 22.52
C SER A 27 29.93 -14.68 22.71
N LEU A 28 28.81 -15.28 22.32
CA LEU A 28 27.46 -14.81 22.59
C LEU A 28 26.97 -15.22 23.99
N ILE A 29 27.54 -16.30 24.56
CA ILE A 29 27.02 -17.00 25.74
C ILE A 29 28.00 -16.96 26.91
N TYR A 30 29.26 -17.28 26.65
CA TYR A 30 30.29 -17.42 27.68
C TYR A 30 30.91 -16.07 28.02
N GLU A 31 31.05 -15.78 29.31
CA GLU A 31 31.69 -14.55 29.79
C GLU A 31 33.20 -14.54 29.52
N ASP A 32 33.86 -15.70 29.65
CA ASP A 32 35.30 -15.87 29.41
C ASP A 32 35.54 -16.87 28.26
N PRO A 33 35.46 -16.42 26.99
CA PRO A 33 35.54 -17.28 25.82
C PRO A 33 36.93 -17.91 25.63
N SER A 34 37.97 -17.34 26.21
CA SER A 34 39.34 -17.86 26.12
C SER A 34 39.51 -19.19 26.85
N LYS A 35 38.68 -19.47 27.87
CA LYS A 35 38.73 -20.70 28.67
C LYS A 35 37.80 -21.81 28.20
N VAL A 36 36.94 -21.53 27.21
CA VAL A 36 35.95 -22.49 26.73
C VAL A 36 36.64 -23.58 25.93
N ASP A 37 36.41 -24.83 26.33
CA ASP A 37 36.84 -26.00 25.56
C ASP A 37 36.01 -26.14 24.28
N THR A 38 36.68 -26.37 23.16
CA THR A 38 36.08 -26.51 21.83
C THR A 38 35.09 -27.67 21.82
N LEU A 39 35.43 -28.81 22.45
CA LEU A 39 34.57 -29.98 22.47
C LEU A 39 33.30 -29.73 23.28
N LEU A 40 33.42 -29.09 24.44
CA LEU A 40 32.27 -28.69 25.25
C LEU A 40 31.35 -27.74 24.47
N CYS A 41 31.91 -26.70 23.85
CA CYS A 41 31.16 -25.76 23.03
C CYS A 41 30.41 -26.46 21.89
N TYR A 42 31.07 -27.40 21.22
CA TYR A 42 30.47 -28.21 20.17
C TYR A 42 29.31 -29.07 20.69
N GLN A 43 29.50 -29.83 21.77
CA GLN A 43 28.47 -30.72 22.34
C GLN A 43 27.23 -29.94 22.77
N GLU A 44 27.42 -28.79 23.42
CA GLU A 44 26.34 -27.91 23.83
C GLU A 44 25.55 -27.32 22.65
N SER A 45 26.27 -26.86 21.63
CA SER A 45 25.69 -26.28 20.42
C SER A 45 24.99 -27.34 19.57
N LEU A 46 25.57 -28.54 19.50
CA LEU A 46 24.97 -29.70 18.83
C LEU A 46 23.67 -30.09 19.51
N ALA A 47 23.64 -30.17 20.84
CA ALA A 47 22.40 -30.46 21.57
C ALA A 47 21.30 -29.43 21.30
N ALA A 48 21.65 -28.15 21.16
CA ALA A 48 20.72 -27.10 20.74
C ALA A 48 20.27 -27.26 19.29
N PHE A 49 21.19 -27.59 18.38
CA PHE A 49 20.91 -27.89 16.98
C PHE A 49 19.95 -29.08 16.81
N GLU A 50 20.11 -30.15 17.59
CA GLU A 50 19.19 -31.28 17.62
C GLU A 50 17.77 -30.87 18.01
N ARG A 51 17.62 -29.98 18.98
CA ARG A 51 16.31 -29.45 19.39
C ARG A 51 15.72 -28.57 18.28
N MET A 52 16.53 -27.75 17.64
CA MET A 52 16.10 -26.89 16.53
C MET A 52 15.72 -27.70 15.28
N CYS A 53 16.39 -28.81 14.98
CA CYS A 53 16.00 -29.73 13.90
C CYS A 53 14.62 -30.36 14.14
N LYS A 54 14.23 -30.58 15.40
CA LYS A 54 12.89 -31.07 15.75
C LYS A 54 11.82 -29.99 15.61
N LEU A 55 12.21 -28.72 15.75
CA LEU A 55 11.32 -27.58 15.55
C LEU A 55 11.15 -27.26 14.06
N ASP A 56 12.22 -27.37 13.29
CA ASP A 56 12.24 -27.07 11.86
C ASP A 56 13.25 -27.95 11.11
N GLU A 57 12.73 -28.78 10.21
CA GLU A 57 13.50 -29.74 9.42
C GLU A 57 14.53 -29.08 8.50
N ILE A 58 14.39 -27.77 8.22
CA ILE A 58 15.34 -27.02 7.39
C ILE A 58 16.77 -27.10 7.93
N PHE A 59 16.93 -27.27 9.25
CA PHE A 59 18.23 -27.34 9.88
C PHE A 59 18.93 -28.68 9.67
N ILE A 60 18.20 -29.76 9.35
CA ILE A 60 18.74 -31.12 9.23
C ILE A 60 19.88 -31.18 8.19
N GLY A 61 19.77 -30.41 7.10
CA GLY A 61 20.79 -30.35 6.05
C GLY A 61 22.18 -29.92 6.54
N PHE A 62 22.27 -29.18 7.63
CA PHE A 62 23.55 -28.67 8.16
C PHE A 62 24.25 -29.65 9.12
N ARG A 63 23.60 -30.78 9.45
CA ARG A 63 24.13 -31.79 10.37
C ARG A 63 25.44 -32.40 9.88
N GLN A 64 25.53 -32.66 8.58
CA GLN A 64 26.69 -33.31 7.96
C GLN A 64 27.76 -32.30 7.52
N THR A 65 27.51 -31.00 7.67
CA THR A 65 28.42 -29.92 7.27
C THR A 65 28.87 -29.12 8.50
N ILE A 66 28.08 -28.15 8.94
CA ILE A 66 28.42 -27.21 10.01
C ILE A 66 28.49 -27.91 11.38
N PHE A 67 27.60 -28.87 11.63
CA PHE A 67 27.48 -29.61 12.89
C PHE A 67 27.97 -31.07 12.78
N ALA A 68 28.86 -31.36 11.83
CA ALA A 68 29.53 -32.65 11.76
C ALA A 68 30.60 -32.75 12.85
N GLU A 69 30.86 -33.96 13.35
CA GLU A 69 31.92 -34.17 14.36
C GLU A 69 33.31 -33.75 13.84
N THR A 70 33.54 -33.95 12.54
CA THR A 70 34.75 -33.51 11.83
C THR A 70 34.95 -32.00 11.87
N SER A 71 33.90 -31.20 12.08
CA SER A 71 34.00 -29.74 12.20
C SER A 71 34.84 -29.31 13.39
N CYS A 72 34.95 -30.12 14.45
CA CYS A 72 35.82 -29.82 15.61
C CYS A 72 37.29 -29.70 15.19
N HIS A 73 37.74 -30.57 14.30
CA HIS A 73 39.13 -30.67 13.84
C HIS A 73 39.39 -29.90 12.54
N LEU A 74 38.37 -29.27 11.96
CA LEU A 74 38.50 -28.55 10.70
C LEU A 74 39.35 -27.28 10.87
N GLU A 75 40.41 -27.16 10.09
CA GLU A 75 41.20 -25.93 9.98
C GLU A 75 40.85 -25.23 8.66
N ILE A 76 40.11 -24.12 8.74
CA ILE A 76 39.59 -23.38 7.55
C ILE A 76 40.72 -22.95 6.60
N CYS A 77 41.91 -22.68 7.14
CA CYS A 77 43.09 -22.28 6.37
C CYS A 77 43.62 -23.39 5.46
N ASN A 78 43.30 -24.65 5.76
CA ASN A 78 43.78 -25.82 5.05
C ASN A 78 42.79 -26.32 3.99
N LEU A 79 41.62 -25.68 3.88
CA LEU A 79 40.60 -26.04 2.88
C LEU A 79 41.01 -25.60 1.48
N PHE A 80 40.72 -26.44 0.48
CA PHE A 80 40.82 -26.04 -0.92
C PHE A 80 39.78 -24.95 -1.25
N VAL A 81 40.06 -24.14 -2.28
CA VAL A 81 39.24 -22.98 -2.66
C VAL A 81 37.77 -23.38 -2.90
N ASP A 82 37.53 -24.48 -3.60
CA ASP A 82 36.18 -24.95 -3.93
C ASP A 82 35.42 -25.48 -2.69
N GLU A 83 36.12 -26.14 -1.77
CA GLU A 83 35.55 -26.67 -0.53
C GLU A 83 35.19 -25.52 0.41
N LYS A 84 36.09 -24.55 0.54
CA LYS A 84 35.85 -23.31 1.28
C LYS A 84 34.64 -22.56 0.71
N PHE A 85 34.54 -22.42 -0.60
CA PHE A 85 33.40 -21.75 -1.22
C PHE A 85 32.06 -22.45 -0.91
N LYS A 86 32.03 -23.78 -0.92
CA LYS A 86 30.83 -24.55 -0.53
C LYS A 86 30.49 -24.32 0.94
N LEU A 87 31.48 -24.41 1.84
CA LEU A 87 31.28 -24.16 3.26
C LEU A 87 30.79 -22.74 3.54
N ASP A 88 31.39 -21.73 2.89
CA ASP A 88 30.98 -20.33 3.02
C ASP A 88 29.51 -20.15 2.62
N ASN A 89 29.06 -20.81 1.55
CA ASN A 89 27.66 -20.77 1.13
C ASN A 89 26.72 -21.46 2.13
N GLU A 90 27.14 -22.59 2.72
CA GLU A 90 26.38 -23.27 3.78
C GLU A 90 26.25 -22.37 5.02
N ILE A 91 27.32 -21.70 5.43
CA ILE A 91 27.30 -20.75 6.57
C ILE A 91 26.35 -19.59 6.29
N ARG A 92 26.41 -18.96 5.10
CA ARG A 92 25.49 -17.87 4.73
C ARG A 92 24.04 -18.31 4.74
N ARG A 93 23.74 -19.51 4.21
CA ARG A 93 22.40 -20.09 4.24
C ARG A 93 21.94 -20.37 5.66
N PHE A 94 22.81 -20.91 6.51
CA PHE A 94 22.51 -21.17 7.92
C PHE A 94 22.17 -19.88 8.67
N LEU A 95 22.95 -18.82 8.49
CA LEU A 95 22.67 -17.50 9.09
C LEU A 95 21.32 -16.95 8.62
N CYS A 96 21.01 -17.06 7.33
CA CYS A 96 19.71 -16.65 6.79
C CYS A 96 18.55 -17.42 7.44
N TYR A 97 18.67 -18.75 7.55
CA TYR A 97 17.63 -19.59 8.16
C TYR A 97 17.50 -19.45 9.66
N THR A 98 18.56 -19.04 10.34
CA THR A 98 18.55 -18.83 11.80
C THR A 98 17.92 -17.49 12.17
N SER A 99 17.92 -16.50 11.27
CA SER A 99 17.40 -15.15 11.54
C SER A 99 15.98 -15.14 12.14
N PRO A 100 14.98 -15.90 11.61
CA PRO A 100 13.63 -15.93 12.20
C PRO A 100 13.55 -16.55 13.60
N PHE A 101 14.58 -17.28 14.01
CA PHE A 101 14.62 -18.02 15.27
C PHE A 101 15.45 -17.33 16.36
N LEU A 102 16.01 -16.13 16.12
CA LEU A 102 16.90 -15.48 17.09
C LEU A 102 16.26 -15.17 18.46
N LYS A 103 14.93 -15.14 18.56
CA LYS A 103 14.23 -15.05 19.84
C LYS A 103 14.31 -16.35 20.67
N HIS A 104 14.60 -17.48 20.04
CA HIS A 104 14.72 -18.77 20.68
C HIS A 104 16.15 -18.99 21.21
N TYR A 105 16.29 -19.36 22.48
CA TYR A 105 17.59 -19.52 23.12
C TYR A 105 18.49 -20.55 22.42
N ASP A 106 17.92 -21.66 21.95
CA ASP A 106 18.69 -22.67 21.21
C ASP A 106 19.26 -22.15 19.89
N ALA A 107 18.64 -21.16 19.25
CA ALA A 107 19.21 -20.53 18.06
C ALA A 107 20.51 -19.78 18.38
N ILE A 108 20.56 -19.11 19.54
CA ILE A 108 21.77 -18.44 20.01
C ILE A 108 22.87 -19.45 20.35
N ARG A 109 22.51 -20.58 20.95
CA ARG A 109 23.45 -21.69 21.21
C ARG A 109 24.00 -22.30 19.93
N MET A 110 23.18 -22.48 18.88
CA MET A 110 23.69 -22.93 17.59
C MET A 110 24.68 -21.91 16.99
N LEU A 111 24.36 -20.62 17.07
CA LEU A 111 25.23 -19.55 16.56
C LEU A 111 26.54 -19.41 17.34
N GLU A 112 26.56 -19.80 18.60
CA GLU A 112 27.79 -19.84 19.39
C GLU A 112 28.86 -20.71 18.72
N TRP A 113 28.49 -21.87 18.16
CA TRP A 113 29.43 -22.69 17.40
C TRP A 113 29.97 -21.97 16.16
N LEU A 114 29.13 -21.21 15.45
CA LEU A 114 29.54 -20.41 14.30
C LEU A 114 30.49 -19.29 14.70
N VAL A 115 30.25 -18.64 15.83
CA VAL A 115 31.12 -17.59 16.38
C VAL A 115 32.45 -18.19 16.85
N HIS A 116 32.41 -19.33 17.53
CA HIS A 116 33.58 -19.99 18.13
C HIS A 116 34.47 -20.65 17.08
N LYS A 117 33.91 -21.48 16.19
CA LYS A 117 34.67 -22.29 15.24
C LYS A 117 34.88 -21.62 13.88
N PHE A 118 33.83 -21.01 13.34
CA PHE A 118 33.85 -20.44 11.99
C PHE A 118 34.13 -18.94 11.97
N GLN A 119 34.27 -18.32 13.15
CA GLN A 119 34.58 -16.89 13.34
C GLN A 119 33.68 -15.99 12.47
N VAL A 120 32.38 -16.27 12.45
CA VAL A 120 31.43 -15.54 11.57
C VAL A 120 31.38 -14.04 11.80
N HIS A 121 31.70 -13.60 13.03
CA HIS A 121 31.86 -12.19 13.39
C HIS A 121 33.06 -11.49 12.72
N THR A 122 33.99 -12.25 12.14
CA THR A 122 35.16 -11.73 11.42
C THR A 122 35.04 -11.97 9.91
N HIS A 123 34.62 -13.16 9.47
CA HIS A 123 34.61 -13.53 8.05
C HIS A 123 33.27 -13.28 7.34
N PHE A 124 32.17 -13.19 8.08
CA PHE A 124 30.80 -13.09 7.56
C PHE A 124 30.06 -11.92 8.19
N VAL A 125 30.75 -10.78 8.39
CA VAL A 125 30.23 -9.60 9.09
C VAL A 125 28.91 -9.13 8.49
N GLU A 126 28.85 -8.98 7.16
CA GLU A 126 27.64 -8.52 6.49
C GLU A 126 26.47 -9.51 6.68
N ASP A 127 26.71 -10.81 6.53
CA ASP A 127 25.70 -11.85 6.73
C ASP A 127 25.22 -11.94 8.19
N LEU A 128 26.13 -11.71 9.14
CA LEU A 128 25.80 -11.62 10.56
C LEU A 128 24.91 -10.41 10.86
N ILE A 129 25.23 -9.25 10.29
CA ILE A 129 24.39 -8.04 10.39
C ILE A 129 23.03 -8.29 9.73
N ARG A 130 22.98 -8.92 8.54
CA ARG A 130 21.74 -9.33 7.86
C ARG A 130 20.87 -10.20 8.75
N CYS A 131 21.48 -11.16 9.45
CA CYS A 131 20.77 -12.07 10.35
C CYS A 131 20.13 -11.34 11.54
N VAL A 132 20.82 -10.35 12.12
CA VAL A 132 20.39 -9.73 13.39
C VAL A 132 19.68 -8.38 13.25
N ILE A 133 19.84 -7.66 12.13
CA ILE A 133 19.26 -6.31 11.94
C ILE A 133 17.72 -6.24 12.12
N PRO A 134 16.90 -7.27 11.81
CA PRO A 134 15.47 -7.20 12.10
C PRO A 134 15.17 -6.96 13.60
N TYR A 135 16.09 -7.36 14.47
CA TYR A 135 15.99 -7.26 15.93
C TYR A 135 16.72 -6.04 16.52
N HIS A 136 16.99 -5.02 15.70
CA HIS A 136 17.74 -3.81 16.06
C HIS A 136 17.32 -3.13 17.38
N GLU A 137 16.04 -3.19 17.76
CA GLU A 137 15.51 -2.59 18.99
C GLU A 137 15.77 -3.42 20.26
N THR A 138 16.35 -4.61 20.14
CA THR A 138 16.58 -5.54 21.25
C THR A 138 18.03 -5.53 21.73
N GLY A 139 18.25 -5.94 22.99
CA GLY A 139 19.61 -6.13 23.53
C GLY A 139 20.41 -7.23 22.81
N LEU A 140 19.72 -8.15 22.12
CA LEU A 140 20.36 -9.17 21.28
C LEU A 140 21.17 -8.51 20.16
N PHE A 141 20.62 -7.52 19.48
CA PHE A 141 21.35 -6.78 18.44
C PHE A 141 22.66 -6.18 18.97
N ALA A 142 22.61 -5.53 20.13
CA ALA A 142 23.80 -4.95 20.76
C ALA A 142 24.87 -6.02 21.08
N LYS A 143 24.46 -7.18 21.61
CA LYS A 143 25.39 -8.31 21.87
C LYS A 143 26.08 -8.80 20.60
N PHE A 144 25.36 -8.94 19.50
CA PHE A 144 25.97 -9.34 18.22
C PHE A 144 26.94 -8.28 17.69
N LEU A 145 26.60 -6.99 17.80
CA LEU A 145 27.52 -5.92 17.41
C LEU A 145 28.80 -5.92 18.23
N GLN A 146 28.75 -6.27 19.52
CA GLN A 146 29.92 -6.35 20.40
C GLN A 146 30.91 -7.47 20.03
N LEU A 147 30.48 -8.44 19.21
CA LEU A 147 31.38 -9.44 18.64
C LEU A 147 32.29 -8.85 17.54
N LEU A 148 31.82 -7.80 16.86
CA LEU A 148 32.49 -7.26 15.68
C LEU A 148 33.72 -6.43 16.08
N ASP A 149 34.79 -6.59 15.32
CA ASP A 149 35.96 -5.70 15.40
C ASP A 149 35.83 -4.55 14.40
N PHE A 150 35.31 -3.41 14.85
CA PHE A 150 35.05 -2.23 14.02
C PHE A 150 36.30 -1.60 13.37
N SER A 151 37.51 -2.01 13.77
CA SER A 151 38.73 -1.64 13.06
C SER A 151 38.86 -2.32 11.70
N SER A 152 38.26 -3.51 11.55
CA SER A 152 38.32 -4.35 10.35
C SER A 152 37.02 -4.40 9.54
N VAL A 153 35.91 -3.95 10.14
CA VAL A 153 34.58 -3.91 9.51
C VAL A 153 34.54 -2.93 8.33
N ASN A 154 33.76 -3.28 7.29
CA ASN A 154 33.48 -2.42 6.14
C ASN A 154 33.01 -1.03 6.57
N THR A 155 33.44 -0.01 5.82
CA THR A 155 33.13 1.40 6.10
C THR A 155 31.63 1.69 6.20
N GLU A 156 30.81 0.94 5.46
CA GLU A 156 29.34 1.03 5.43
C GLU A 156 28.65 0.65 6.75
N PHE A 157 29.30 -0.13 7.62
CA PHE A 157 28.75 -0.57 8.91
C PHE A 157 29.44 0.11 10.10
N ARG A 158 30.48 0.93 9.88
CA ARG A 158 31.22 1.59 10.96
C ARG A 158 30.35 2.51 11.83
N TRP A 159 29.26 3.05 11.28
CA TRP A 159 28.31 3.86 12.04
C TRP A 159 27.59 3.10 13.17
N LEU A 160 27.67 1.76 13.20
CA LEU A 160 27.14 0.91 14.27
C LEU A 160 28.07 0.83 15.50
N GLU A 161 29.32 1.26 15.39
CA GLU A 161 30.33 1.18 16.45
C GLU A 161 29.89 1.80 17.79
N PRO A 162 29.26 3.00 17.83
CA PRO A 162 28.83 3.60 19.10
C PRO A 162 27.81 2.74 19.85
N TYR A 163 26.96 1.99 19.13
CA TYR A 163 25.94 1.13 19.73
C TYR A 163 26.55 -0.13 20.33
N ALA A 164 27.59 -0.67 19.69
CA ALA A 164 28.38 -1.79 20.22
C ALA A 164 29.09 -1.39 21.52
N GLN A 165 29.81 -0.26 21.50
CA GLN A 165 30.57 0.24 22.65
C GLN A 165 29.68 0.54 23.86
N CYS A 166 28.51 1.15 23.63
CA CYS A 166 27.57 1.46 24.71
C CYS A 166 26.70 0.28 25.14
N GLY A 167 26.69 -0.82 24.39
CA GLY A 167 25.77 -1.96 24.61
C GLY A 167 24.29 -1.58 24.49
N ARG A 168 23.97 -0.57 23.68
CA ARG A 168 22.60 -0.07 23.51
C ARG A 168 21.99 -0.58 22.22
N CYS A 169 20.70 -0.88 22.25
CA CYS A 169 19.95 -1.19 21.04
C CYS A 169 19.80 0.05 20.16
N LEU A 170 19.58 -0.19 18.87
CA LEU A 170 19.31 0.84 17.88
C LEU A 170 17.80 1.09 17.84
N SER A 171 17.35 2.28 18.23
CA SER A 171 15.92 2.59 18.15
C SER A 171 15.45 2.74 16.69
N ARG A 172 14.17 2.48 16.42
CA ARG A 172 13.60 2.71 15.08
C ARG A 172 13.82 4.13 14.55
N LYS A 173 13.74 5.14 15.43
CA LYS A 173 14.00 6.54 15.05
C LYS A 173 15.45 6.74 14.60
N GLU A 174 16.41 6.07 15.23
CA GLU A 174 17.82 6.13 14.85
C GLU A 174 18.11 5.36 13.57
N LEU A 175 17.54 4.16 13.41
CA LEU A 175 17.64 3.38 12.16
C LEU A 175 17.16 4.20 10.97
N VAL A 176 15.99 4.84 11.09
CA VAL A 176 15.42 5.64 10.01
C VAL A 176 16.26 6.89 9.74
N ARG A 177 16.78 7.56 10.79
CA ARG A 177 17.76 8.65 10.60
C ARG A 177 19.01 8.15 9.88
N ALA A 178 19.47 6.94 10.16
CA ALA A 178 20.59 6.32 9.46
C ALA A 178 20.28 6.03 7.99
N CYS A 179 19.05 5.64 7.63
CA CYS A 179 18.66 5.44 6.21
C CYS A 179 18.87 6.70 5.36
N PHE A 180 18.77 7.88 5.98
CA PHE A 180 19.00 9.17 5.33
C PHE A 180 20.47 9.64 5.39
N ARG A 181 21.28 9.12 6.30
CA ARG A 181 22.68 9.58 6.53
C ARG A 181 23.71 8.63 5.93
N GLN A 182 23.40 7.34 5.93
CA GLN A 182 24.29 6.26 5.53
C GLN A 182 23.89 5.77 4.14
N PRO A 183 24.67 6.07 3.09
CA PRO A 183 24.27 5.77 1.71
C PRO A 183 24.14 4.27 1.45
N GLY A 184 24.89 3.43 2.17
CA GLY A 184 24.84 1.98 2.02
C GLY A 184 23.64 1.29 2.69
N LEU A 185 22.95 1.95 3.64
CA LEU A 185 21.95 1.26 4.47
C LEU A 185 20.66 0.91 3.71
N VAL A 186 20.15 1.82 2.88
CA VAL A 186 18.92 1.56 2.10
C VAL A 186 19.15 0.46 1.03
N PRO A 187 20.25 0.49 0.24
CA PRO A 187 20.63 -0.63 -0.62
C PRO A 187 20.83 -1.93 0.15
N PHE A 188 21.45 -1.89 1.33
CA PHE A 188 21.63 -3.04 2.18
C PHE A 188 20.28 -3.66 2.58
N ILE A 189 19.32 -2.88 3.08
CA ILE A 189 17.96 -3.34 3.44
C ILE A 189 17.24 -3.95 2.23
N SER A 190 17.36 -3.31 1.06
CA SER A 190 16.80 -3.82 -0.20
C SER A 190 17.36 -5.20 -0.56
N SER A 191 18.70 -5.34 -0.50
CA SER A 191 19.37 -6.60 -0.78
C SER A 191 19.09 -7.68 0.28
N LEU A 192 18.89 -7.30 1.54
CA LEU A 192 18.52 -8.20 2.63
C LEU A 192 17.21 -8.91 2.33
N MET A 193 16.18 -8.15 1.96
CA MET A 193 14.87 -8.70 1.58
C MET A 193 14.99 -9.66 0.39
N VAL A 194 15.65 -9.23 -0.69
CA VAL A 194 15.77 -10.04 -1.90
C VAL A 194 16.56 -11.33 -1.64
N ASN A 195 17.65 -11.26 -0.87
CA ASN A 195 18.47 -12.43 -0.56
C ASN A 195 17.73 -13.42 0.34
N ALA A 196 17.02 -12.92 1.36
CA ALA A 196 16.23 -13.80 2.23
C ALA A 196 15.14 -14.53 1.44
N VAL A 197 14.37 -13.82 0.60
CA VAL A 197 13.34 -14.45 -0.23
C VAL A 197 13.92 -15.50 -1.18
N LYS A 198 15.10 -15.24 -1.76
CA LYS A 198 15.81 -16.23 -2.58
C LYS A 198 16.22 -17.47 -1.78
N CYS A 199 16.69 -17.31 -0.54
CA CYS A 199 17.05 -18.44 0.32
C CYS A 199 15.84 -19.33 0.64
N TYR A 200 14.67 -18.73 0.84
CA TYR A 200 13.45 -19.46 1.14
C TYR A 200 12.68 -19.94 -0.11
N GLN A 201 13.16 -19.63 -1.31
CA GLN A 201 12.45 -19.96 -2.55
C GLN A 201 12.24 -21.48 -2.69
N GLY A 202 11.00 -21.90 -2.96
CA GLY A 202 10.64 -23.31 -3.12
C GLY A 202 10.34 -24.04 -1.80
N LEU A 203 10.50 -23.40 -0.64
CA LEU A 203 10.09 -23.98 0.64
C LEU A 203 8.58 -23.81 0.88
N PRO A 204 7.91 -24.76 1.55
CA PRO A 204 6.46 -24.71 1.76
C PRO A 204 6.06 -23.60 2.75
N ASP A 205 6.88 -23.38 3.80
CA ASP A 205 6.59 -22.40 4.84
C ASP A 205 7.37 -21.10 4.66
N GLN A 206 6.71 -20.12 4.04
CA GLN A 206 7.22 -18.77 3.84
C GLN A 206 6.93 -17.85 5.04
N SER A 207 6.15 -18.30 6.03
CA SER A 207 5.77 -17.46 7.18
C SER A 207 6.97 -17.06 8.05
N LYS A 208 8.08 -17.82 7.96
CA LYS A 208 9.36 -17.53 8.59
C LYS A 208 9.95 -16.18 8.17
N LEU A 209 9.56 -15.64 7.01
CA LEU A 209 9.98 -14.32 6.55
C LEU A 209 9.19 -13.17 7.19
N ASN A 210 8.15 -13.44 7.99
CA ASN A 210 7.29 -12.41 8.58
C ASN A 210 8.05 -11.39 9.42
N ASP A 211 9.00 -11.82 10.26
CA ASP A 211 9.77 -10.88 11.10
C ASP A 211 10.60 -9.92 10.23
N LEU A 212 11.17 -10.43 9.12
CA LEU A 212 11.94 -9.62 8.19
C LEU A 212 11.06 -8.70 7.34
N THR A 213 9.92 -9.18 6.82
CA THR A 213 8.98 -8.36 6.04
C THR A 213 8.34 -7.29 6.91
N ASN A 214 8.03 -7.59 8.18
CA ASN A 214 7.56 -6.62 9.16
C ASN A 214 8.62 -5.59 9.50
N PHE A 215 9.89 -5.98 9.63
CA PHE A 215 11.01 -5.04 9.78
C PHE A 215 11.08 -4.07 8.58
N PHE A 216 11.02 -4.59 7.35
CA PHE A 216 11.03 -3.77 6.14
C PHE A 216 9.85 -2.80 6.09
N LEU A 217 8.63 -3.30 6.30
CA LEU A 217 7.42 -2.48 6.29
C LEU A 217 7.45 -1.42 7.40
N SER A 218 7.82 -1.80 8.63
CA SER A 218 7.92 -0.86 9.76
C SER A 218 8.95 0.23 9.51
N THR A 219 10.05 -0.11 8.82
CA THR A 219 11.06 0.86 8.39
C THR A 219 10.49 1.83 7.35
N VAL A 220 9.77 1.34 6.34
CA VAL A 220 9.10 2.18 5.33
C VAL A 220 8.05 3.10 5.95
N VAL A 221 7.22 2.59 6.85
CA VAL A 221 6.22 3.40 7.57
C VAL A 221 6.90 4.51 8.36
N ALA A 222 7.91 4.15 9.16
CA ALA A 222 8.64 5.11 9.96
C ALA A 222 9.44 6.12 9.12
N LEU A 223 9.95 5.74 7.94
CA LEU A 223 10.55 6.65 6.96
C LEU A 223 9.56 7.74 6.54
N CYS A 224 8.33 7.35 6.21
CA CYS A 224 7.26 8.26 5.80
C CYS A 224 6.80 9.18 6.95
N ASP A 225 6.92 8.72 8.21
CA ASP A 225 6.49 9.45 9.42
C ASP A 225 7.55 10.41 9.98
N THR A 226 8.76 10.44 9.42
CA THR A 226 9.87 11.24 9.98
C THR A 226 9.69 12.75 9.92
N GLY A 227 8.76 13.24 9.09
CA GLY A 227 8.63 14.66 8.77
C GLY A 227 9.81 15.20 7.93
N MET A 228 10.65 14.34 7.35
CA MET A 228 11.67 14.73 6.39
C MET A 228 11.04 15.27 5.11
N ALA A 229 11.78 16.12 4.39
CA ALA A 229 11.34 16.66 3.11
C ALA A 229 11.05 15.54 2.09
N ASP A 230 10.00 15.75 1.28
CA ASP A 230 9.47 14.74 0.38
C ASP A 230 10.49 14.29 -0.67
N GLU A 231 11.41 15.18 -1.09
CA GLU A 231 12.49 14.85 -2.02
C GLU A 231 13.45 13.79 -1.45
N ARG A 232 13.73 13.84 -0.14
CA ARG A 232 14.61 12.86 0.50
C ARG A 232 13.93 11.50 0.60
N ILE A 233 12.62 11.49 0.87
CA ILE A 233 11.83 10.26 0.89
C ILE A 233 11.75 9.68 -0.52
N ALA A 234 11.59 10.52 -1.55
CA ALA A 234 11.60 10.10 -2.96
C ALA A 234 12.95 9.50 -3.40
N GLN A 235 14.08 10.03 -2.94
CA GLN A 235 15.41 9.42 -3.17
C GLN A 235 15.52 8.01 -2.56
N VAL A 236 15.05 7.86 -1.31
CA VAL A 236 14.99 6.54 -0.66
C VAL A 236 14.08 5.59 -1.43
N LEU A 237 12.91 6.05 -1.86
CA LEU A 237 11.99 5.28 -2.70
C LEU A 237 12.65 4.83 -4.01
N GLY A 238 13.38 5.71 -4.70
CA GLY A 238 14.11 5.37 -5.91
C GLY A 238 15.11 4.23 -5.70
N THR A 239 15.74 4.18 -4.52
CA THR A 239 16.67 3.12 -4.12
C THR A 239 15.93 1.80 -3.79
N LEU A 240 14.73 1.90 -3.21
CA LEU A 240 13.87 0.75 -2.87
C LEU A 240 13.04 0.24 -4.06
N GLN A 241 13.00 0.95 -5.18
CA GLN A 241 12.12 0.63 -6.29
C GLN A 241 12.30 -0.80 -6.83
N HIS A 242 13.54 -1.28 -6.85
CA HIS A 242 13.83 -2.65 -7.28
C HIS A 242 13.18 -3.69 -6.36
N VAL A 243 13.39 -3.59 -5.03
CA VAL A 243 12.82 -4.54 -4.06
C VAL A 243 11.30 -4.48 -4.04
N LEU A 244 10.70 -3.30 -4.19
CA LEU A 244 9.25 -3.14 -4.29
C LEU A 244 8.70 -3.85 -5.54
N ARG A 245 9.31 -3.64 -6.71
CA ARG A 245 8.91 -4.34 -7.95
C ARG A 245 9.02 -5.86 -7.84
N VAL A 246 10.10 -6.35 -7.24
CA VAL A 246 10.30 -7.79 -7.02
C VAL A 246 9.23 -8.32 -6.05
N GLY A 247 8.96 -7.61 -4.95
CA GLY A 247 7.97 -7.99 -3.96
C GLY A 247 6.54 -8.01 -4.50
N LEU A 248 6.11 -6.98 -5.25
CA LEU A 248 4.78 -6.95 -5.88
C LEU A 248 4.55 -8.15 -6.82
N ARG A 249 5.63 -8.68 -7.44
CA ARG A 249 5.60 -9.82 -8.35
C ARG A 249 5.77 -11.18 -7.66
N ALA A 250 6.10 -11.21 -6.37
CA ALA A 250 6.40 -12.43 -5.63
C ALA A 250 5.11 -13.17 -5.25
N SER A 251 4.42 -13.77 -6.23
CA SER A 251 3.17 -14.52 -6.04
C SER A 251 3.34 -15.85 -5.29
N ASP A 252 4.58 -16.28 -5.07
CA ASP A 252 4.98 -17.46 -4.29
C ASP A 252 5.18 -17.11 -2.79
N CYS A 253 5.79 -15.98 -2.46
CA CYS A 253 6.06 -15.58 -1.06
C CYS A 253 5.06 -14.56 -0.48
N ALA A 254 4.00 -15.03 0.21
CA ALA A 254 2.86 -14.19 0.61
C ALA A 254 3.26 -13.02 1.53
N PRO A 255 4.08 -13.24 2.58
CA PRO A 255 4.51 -12.17 3.47
C PRO A 255 5.24 -11.04 2.75
N PHE A 256 6.04 -11.38 1.73
CA PHE A 256 6.81 -10.40 0.98
C PHE A 256 5.95 -9.59 0.01
N GLN A 257 5.03 -10.24 -0.70
CA GLN A 257 4.08 -9.54 -1.56
C GLN A 257 3.19 -8.59 -0.76
N SER A 258 2.63 -9.04 0.37
CA SER A 258 1.82 -8.19 1.24
C SER A 258 2.60 -7.00 1.78
N ALA A 259 3.84 -7.19 2.25
CA ALA A 259 4.68 -6.09 2.72
C ALA A 259 5.02 -5.10 1.60
N ALA A 260 5.28 -5.57 0.37
CA ALA A 260 5.52 -4.71 -0.78
C ALA A 260 4.27 -3.89 -1.16
N CYS A 261 3.08 -4.50 -1.16
CA CYS A 261 1.81 -3.81 -1.38
C CYS A 261 1.60 -2.69 -0.36
N LEU A 262 1.78 -2.99 0.93
CA LEU A 262 1.60 -2.00 2.00
C LEU A 262 2.67 -0.90 1.96
N ALA A 263 3.92 -1.24 1.63
CA ALA A 263 4.99 -0.26 1.46
C ALA A 263 4.68 0.71 0.31
N VAL A 264 4.25 0.21 -0.84
CA VAL A 264 3.87 1.02 -2.00
C VAL A 264 2.67 1.93 -1.68
N LEU A 265 1.64 1.41 -1.00
CA LEU A 265 0.53 2.23 -0.51
C LEU A 265 1.00 3.31 0.46
N ARG A 266 1.92 2.99 1.37
CA ARG A 266 2.44 3.98 2.32
C ARG A 266 3.16 5.11 1.59
N PHE A 267 3.99 4.79 0.61
CA PHE A 267 4.65 5.80 -0.22
C PHE A 267 3.64 6.63 -1.03
N SER A 268 2.60 6.01 -1.61
CA SER A 268 1.59 6.73 -2.39
C SER A 268 0.71 7.64 -1.53
N MET A 269 0.53 7.34 -0.25
CA MET A 269 -0.18 8.24 0.66
C MET A 269 0.69 9.43 1.11
N LYS A 270 2.01 9.30 1.06
CA LYS A 270 2.95 10.31 1.53
C LYS A 270 3.47 11.23 0.43
N LEU A 271 3.63 10.69 -0.79
CA LEU A 271 4.23 11.37 -1.93
C LEU A 271 3.25 11.45 -3.09
N GLN A 272 3.31 12.55 -3.85
CA GLN A 272 2.73 12.62 -5.19
C GLN A 272 3.74 12.03 -6.18
N LEU A 273 3.44 10.85 -6.70
CA LEU A 273 4.37 10.05 -7.50
C LEU A 273 4.14 10.29 -8.99
N ASN A 274 5.15 9.96 -9.80
CA ASN A 274 4.97 9.94 -11.25
C ASN A 274 3.91 8.86 -11.62
N PRO A 275 2.87 9.20 -12.41
CA PRO A 275 1.85 8.24 -12.82
C PRO A 275 2.43 6.98 -13.49
N ASP A 276 3.51 7.10 -14.26
CA ASP A 276 4.16 5.94 -14.91
C ASP A 276 4.71 4.93 -13.89
N LEU A 277 5.22 5.42 -12.75
CA LEU A 277 5.71 4.59 -11.65
C LEU A 277 4.57 3.78 -11.03
N VAL A 278 3.45 4.45 -10.78
CA VAL A 278 2.25 3.86 -10.17
C VAL A 278 1.62 2.84 -11.13
N LEU A 279 1.53 3.18 -12.42
CA LEU A 279 1.05 2.26 -13.46
C LEU A 279 1.94 1.03 -13.59
N ASP A 280 3.26 1.16 -13.46
CA ASP A 280 4.17 0.01 -13.44
C ASP A 280 3.97 -0.87 -12.17
N TRP A 281 3.75 -0.28 -10.99
CA TRP A 281 3.38 -1.05 -9.79
C TRP A 281 2.04 -1.79 -9.96
N ILE A 282 1.01 -1.12 -10.51
CA ILE A 282 -0.27 -1.74 -10.84
C ILE A 282 -0.07 -2.88 -11.84
N GLN A 283 0.76 -2.67 -12.87
CA GLN A 283 1.09 -3.74 -13.82
C GLN A 283 1.77 -4.93 -13.14
N CYS A 284 2.66 -4.69 -12.17
CA CYS A 284 3.31 -5.76 -11.40
C CYS A 284 2.29 -6.62 -10.65
N LEU A 285 1.33 -5.98 -9.97
CA LEU A 285 0.26 -6.66 -9.24
C LEU A 285 -0.65 -7.46 -10.18
N LEU A 286 -1.17 -6.81 -11.23
CA LEU A 286 -2.07 -7.45 -12.20
C LEU A 286 -1.43 -8.66 -12.90
N LYS A 287 -0.11 -8.66 -13.12
CA LYS A 287 0.62 -9.80 -13.73
C LYS A 287 0.76 -11.00 -12.80
N LYS A 288 0.80 -10.78 -11.48
CA LYS A 288 1.22 -11.77 -10.47
C LYS A 288 0.29 -11.77 -9.24
N THR A 289 -1.01 -11.65 -9.49
CA THR A 289 -2.04 -11.75 -8.45
C THR A 289 -2.26 -13.21 -8.07
N ARG A 290 -2.33 -13.52 -6.77
CA ARG A 290 -2.72 -14.85 -6.29
C ARG A 290 -4.23 -15.00 -6.33
N PRO A 291 -4.76 -16.17 -6.69
CA PRO A 291 -6.21 -16.39 -6.75
C PRO A 291 -6.89 -16.19 -5.38
N THR A 292 -6.22 -16.51 -4.28
CA THR A 292 -6.74 -16.32 -2.92
C THR A 292 -6.70 -14.87 -2.44
N GLN A 293 -5.88 -14.02 -3.07
CA GLN A 293 -5.68 -12.61 -2.67
C GLN A 293 -6.08 -11.62 -3.76
N THR A 294 -7.00 -12.02 -4.65
CA THR A 294 -7.51 -11.18 -5.74
C THR A 294 -8.20 -9.93 -5.18
N TRP A 295 -8.99 -10.10 -4.13
CA TRP A 295 -9.69 -9.01 -3.45
C TRP A 295 -8.71 -7.97 -2.91
N GLU A 296 -7.72 -8.40 -2.12
CA GLU A 296 -6.74 -7.51 -1.50
C GLU A 296 -5.90 -6.80 -2.57
N SER A 297 -5.49 -7.52 -3.62
CA SER A 297 -4.70 -6.95 -4.71
C SER A 297 -5.47 -5.87 -5.46
N LEU A 298 -6.76 -6.08 -5.73
CA LEU A 298 -7.62 -5.09 -6.38
C LEU A 298 -7.86 -3.88 -5.46
N ARG A 299 -8.07 -4.08 -4.15
CA ARG A 299 -8.18 -2.98 -3.18
C ARG A 299 -6.91 -2.13 -3.13
N VAL A 300 -5.73 -2.75 -3.19
CA VAL A 300 -4.46 -2.03 -3.29
C VAL A 300 -4.42 -1.20 -4.57
N ILE A 301 -4.84 -1.73 -5.71
CA ILE A 301 -4.89 -1.01 -6.98
C ILE A 301 -5.86 0.18 -6.91
N THR A 302 -7.09 -0.04 -6.45
CA THR A 302 -8.10 1.03 -6.31
C THR A 302 -7.61 2.12 -5.36
N GLN A 303 -6.98 1.75 -4.25
CA GLN A 303 -6.39 2.72 -3.31
C GLN A 303 -5.22 3.49 -3.94
N LEU A 304 -4.36 2.83 -4.72
CA LEU A 304 -3.28 3.51 -5.45
C LEU A 304 -3.85 4.52 -6.43
N MET A 305 -4.82 4.12 -7.24
CA MET A 305 -5.50 5.00 -8.19
C MET A 305 -6.12 6.21 -7.49
N ARG A 306 -6.79 5.99 -6.35
CA ARG A 306 -7.35 7.08 -5.53
C ARG A 306 -6.30 8.03 -4.99
N THR A 307 -5.27 7.49 -4.34
CA THR A 307 -4.22 8.32 -3.70
C THR A 307 -3.41 9.14 -4.69
N GLN A 308 -3.34 8.67 -5.95
CA GLN A 308 -2.53 9.28 -7.01
C GLN A 308 -3.40 9.94 -8.09
N HIS A 309 -4.71 10.08 -7.85
CA HIS A 309 -5.68 10.70 -8.77
C HIS A 309 -5.65 10.14 -10.21
N ILE A 310 -5.46 8.82 -10.35
CA ILE A 310 -5.49 8.13 -11.65
C ILE A 310 -6.94 7.77 -11.98
N ALA A 311 -7.53 8.54 -12.89
CA ALA A 311 -8.94 8.39 -13.30
C ALA A 311 -9.19 7.10 -14.10
N THR A 312 -8.32 6.80 -15.06
CA THR A 312 -8.48 5.68 -15.98
C THR A 312 -7.18 4.90 -16.14
N LEU A 313 -7.31 3.58 -16.22
CA LEU A 313 -6.20 2.70 -16.55
C LEU A 313 -6.00 2.64 -18.08
N PRO A 314 -4.75 2.58 -18.57
CA PRO A 314 -4.47 2.27 -19.96
C PRO A 314 -5.12 0.96 -20.40
N GLU A 315 -5.55 0.86 -21.65
CA GLU A 315 -6.36 -0.26 -22.18
C GLU A 315 -5.78 -1.66 -21.85
N LYS A 316 -4.46 -1.82 -21.98
CA LYS A 316 -3.74 -3.07 -21.65
C LYS A 316 -3.84 -3.46 -20.17
N LEU A 317 -3.91 -2.49 -19.27
CA LEU A 317 -4.07 -2.72 -17.83
C LEU A 317 -5.55 -2.85 -17.47
N ALA A 318 -6.42 -2.05 -18.08
CA ALA A 318 -7.86 -2.09 -17.89
C ALA A 318 -8.45 -3.46 -18.24
N THR A 319 -8.04 -4.05 -19.36
CA THR A 319 -8.46 -5.41 -19.77
C THR A 319 -8.07 -6.48 -18.75
N ARG A 320 -6.85 -6.39 -18.19
CA ARG A 320 -6.39 -7.32 -17.13
C ARG A 320 -7.09 -7.07 -15.79
N HIS A 321 -7.32 -5.81 -15.46
CA HIS A 321 -8.07 -5.40 -14.28
C HIS A 321 -9.49 -5.97 -14.33
N ALA A 322 -10.20 -5.78 -15.46
CA ALA A 322 -11.53 -6.33 -15.69
C ALA A 322 -11.56 -7.86 -15.64
N ALA A 323 -10.55 -8.52 -16.22
CA ALA A 323 -10.43 -9.98 -16.15
C ALA A 323 -10.32 -10.46 -14.70
N LEU A 324 -9.50 -9.82 -13.86
CA LEU A 324 -9.39 -10.16 -12.44
C LEU A 324 -10.65 -9.79 -11.65
N LEU A 325 -11.26 -8.64 -11.92
CA LEU A 325 -12.50 -8.19 -11.29
C LEU A 325 -13.66 -9.16 -11.55
N SER A 326 -13.67 -9.82 -12.72
CA SER A 326 -14.67 -10.84 -13.05
C SER A 326 -14.55 -12.13 -12.24
N THR A 327 -13.39 -12.38 -11.61
CA THR A 327 -13.20 -13.55 -10.72
C THR A 327 -13.77 -13.35 -9.32
N LEU A 328 -14.05 -12.10 -8.92
CA LEU A 328 -14.57 -11.79 -7.59
C LEU A 328 -16.08 -12.04 -7.47
N PRO A 329 -16.57 -12.34 -6.25
CA PRO A 329 -18.00 -12.31 -5.90
C PRO A 329 -18.66 -10.98 -6.28
N GLU A 330 -19.93 -11.03 -6.65
CA GLU A 330 -20.69 -9.86 -7.14
C GLU A 330 -20.73 -8.70 -6.13
N SER A 331 -20.80 -9.00 -4.82
CA SER A 331 -20.77 -7.98 -3.76
C SER A 331 -19.45 -7.22 -3.71
N GLN A 332 -18.32 -7.93 -3.82
CA GLN A 332 -16.97 -7.34 -3.82
C GLN A 332 -16.72 -6.55 -5.10
N ARG A 333 -17.18 -7.07 -6.25
CA ARG A 333 -17.09 -6.38 -7.54
C ARG A 333 -17.79 -5.02 -7.50
N LYS A 334 -19.04 -5.00 -7.04
CA LYS A 334 -19.83 -3.74 -6.95
C LYS A 334 -19.17 -2.69 -6.07
N LEU A 335 -18.48 -3.09 -5.00
CA LEU A 335 -17.76 -2.15 -4.14
C LEU A 335 -16.59 -1.49 -4.86
N ILE A 336 -15.84 -2.24 -5.66
CA ILE A 336 -14.72 -1.69 -6.45
C ILE A 336 -15.26 -0.78 -7.55
N GLU A 337 -16.28 -1.22 -8.29
CA GLU A 337 -16.91 -0.42 -9.35
C GLU A 337 -17.47 0.91 -8.82
N GLN A 338 -18.11 0.90 -7.64
CA GLN A 338 -18.58 2.13 -6.99
C GLN A 338 -17.45 3.07 -6.56
N GLU A 339 -16.31 2.54 -6.12
CA GLU A 339 -15.15 3.37 -5.79
C GLU A 339 -14.51 3.95 -7.05
N GLU A 340 -14.42 3.19 -8.13
CA GLU A 340 -13.91 3.65 -9.43
C GLU A 340 -14.83 4.71 -10.08
N GLU A 341 -16.15 4.57 -9.97
CA GLU A 341 -17.10 5.56 -10.45
C GLU A 341 -16.95 6.90 -9.71
N ARG A 342 -16.75 6.87 -8.40
CA ARG A 342 -16.46 8.08 -7.60
C ARG A 342 -15.18 8.79 -8.06
N LEU A 343 -14.13 8.02 -8.40
CA LEU A 343 -12.88 8.60 -8.92
C LEU A 343 -13.10 9.32 -10.26
N LEU A 344 -13.99 8.83 -11.11
CA LEU A 344 -14.31 9.46 -12.39
C LEU A 344 -15.15 10.74 -12.21
N ASP A 345 -16.02 10.78 -11.21
CA ASP A 345 -16.84 11.95 -10.89
C ASP A 345 -16.03 13.13 -10.35
N ASP A 346 -14.92 12.85 -9.66
CA ASP A 346 -14.00 13.86 -9.11
C ASP A 346 -13.13 14.55 -10.19
N VAL A 347 -13.13 14.03 -11.42
CA VAL A 347 -12.26 14.52 -12.51
C VAL A 347 -13.00 15.53 -13.39
N ASP A 348 -12.42 16.71 -13.58
CA ASP A 348 -12.93 17.69 -14.52
C ASP A 348 -12.77 17.17 -15.97
N VAL A 349 -13.90 16.76 -16.55
CA VAL A 349 -14.02 16.20 -17.91
C VAL A 349 -13.36 17.11 -18.96
N ASN A 350 -13.34 18.42 -18.75
CA ASN A 350 -12.73 19.37 -19.67
C ASN A 350 -11.19 19.33 -19.64
N GLN A 351 -10.58 19.10 -18.46
CA GLN A 351 -9.14 18.98 -18.31
C GLN A 351 -8.63 17.65 -18.90
N LEU A 352 -9.39 16.56 -18.73
CA LEU A 352 -9.07 15.25 -19.31
C LEU A 352 -9.16 15.28 -20.84
N ALA A 353 -10.15 15.96 -21.41
CA ALA A 353 -10.29 16.14 -22.86
C ALA A 353 -9.12 16.95 -23.46
N HIS A 354 -8.65 17.97 -22.76
CA HIS A 354 -7.49 18.77 -23.16
C HIS A 354 -6.18 17.96 -23.08
N ALA A 355 -6.01 17.13 -22.04
CA ALA A 355 -4.85 16.24 -21.90
C ALA A 355 -4.84 15.11 -22.96
N ALA A 356 -6.01 14.54 -23.29
CA ALA A 356 -6.15 13.55 -24.35
C ALA A 356 -5.85 14.15 -25.73
N ALA A 357 -6.27 15.39 -26.00
CA ALA A 357 -5.98 16.09 -27.26
C ALA A 357 -4.48 16.35 -27.51
N LEU A 358 -3.66 16.35 -26.45
CA LEU A 358 -2.21 16.56 -26.51
C LEU A 358 -1.40 15.25 -26.66
N THR A 359 -2.05 14.08 -26.60
CA THR A 359 -1.35 12.80 -26.79
C THR A 359 -1.00 12.57 -28.26
N ALA A 360 0.20 12.05 -28.53
CA ALA A 360 0.76 11.91 -29.87
C ALA A 360 -0.12 11.10 -30.85
N GLU A 361 -0.94 10.17 -30.34
CA GLU A 361 -1.91 9.40 -31.13
C GLU A 361 -3.07 10.28 -31.66
N VAL A 362 -3.53 11.26 -30.88
CA VAL A 362 -4.59 12.20 -31.28
C VAL A 362 -4.04 13.29 -32.19
N GLN A 363 -2.79 13.74 -31.97
CA GLN A 363 -2.10 14.65 -32.88
C GLN A 363 -1.80 14.01 -34.24
N ALA A 364 -1.37 12.74 -34.27
CA ALA A 364 -1.18 12.01 -35.53
C ALA A 364 -2.49 11.84 -36.32
N ALA A 365 -3.62 11.62 -35.63
CA ALA A 365 -4.94 11.50 -36.25
C ALA A 365 -5.56 12.85 -36.68
N THR A 366 -5.18 13.97 -36.05
CA THR A 366 -5.69 15.31 -36.41
C THR A 366 -4.89 15.98 -37.53
N VAL A 367 -3.65 15.57 -37.79
CA VAL A 367 -2.82 16.10 -38.89
C VAL A 367 -3.23 15.53 -40.26
N THR A 368 -4.01 14.45 -40.34
CA THR A 368 -4.38 13.79 -41.61
C THR A 368 -5.71 14.26 -42.24
N MET A 369 -6.27 15.39 -41.81
CA MET A 369 -7.48 15.95 -42.43
C MET A 369 -7.17 17.29 -43.11
N ASP A 370 -6.65 17.23 -44.33
CA ASP A 370 -6.78 18.34 -45.29
C ASP A 370 -7.19 17.82 -46.67
N VAL A 371 -8.09 18.56 -47.30
CA VAL A 371 -9.03 18.13 -48.36
C VAL A 371 -8.48 18.40 -49.77
N SER A 372 -8.52 17.42 -50.66
CA SER A 372 -8.75 17.55 -52.12
C SER A 372 -8.93 16.15 -52.79
N ALA A 373 -10.11 15.87 -53.36
CA ALA A 373 -10.50 14.65 -54.11
C ALA A 373 -10.31 14.82 -55.65
N PRO A 374 -10.66 13.90 -56.60
CA PRO A 374 -11.16 12.50 -56.57
C PRO A 374 -10.45 11.58 -57.66
N PRO A 375 -11.09 10.58 -58.31
CA PRO A 375 -11.22 9.17 -57.93
C PRO A 375 -10.47 8.19 -58.88
N GLU A 376 -10.19 6.95 -58.45
CA GLU A 376 -10.34 5.75 -59.29
C GLU A 376 -10.01 4.46 -58.51
N ASP A 377 -10.77 3.42 -58.85
CA ASP A 377 -11.04 2.20 -58.11
C ASP A 377 -9.88 1.19 -58.04
N SER A 378 -9.69 0.60 -56.87
CA SER A 378 -9.46 -0.85 -56.74
C SER A 378 -9.77 -1.32 -55.33
N ALA A 379 -10.96 -1.92 -55.21
CA ALA A 379 -11.46 -2.54 -54.00
C ALA A 379 -10.59 -3.75 -53.60
N LEU A 380 -10.13 -3.77 -52.34
CA LEU A 380 -10.04 -4.98 -51.52
C LEU A 380 -10.39 -4.62 -50.07
N CYS A 381 -11.42 -5.31 -49.56
CA CYS A 381 -12.09 -5.09 -48.30
C CYS A 381 -11.18 -5.20 -47.06
N ILE A 382 -11.25 -4.21 -46.19
CA ILE A 382 -11.11 -4.41 -44.74
C ILE A 382 -12.46 -4.05 -44.14
N SER A 383 -13.16 -5.07 -43.68
CA SER A 383 -14.40 -4.95 -42.93
C SER A 383 -14.19 -4.04 -41.72
N ALA A 384 -15.06 -3.05 -41.59
CA ALA A 384 -15.26 -2.29 -40.37
C ALA A 384 -15.42 -3.28 -39.21
N ILE A 385 -14.40 -3.35 -38.35
CA ILE A 385 -14.54 -4.00 -37.05
C ILE A 385 -15.15 -2.94 -36.14
N ASP A 386 -16.42 -3.18 -35.83
CA ASP A 386 -17.24 -2.50 -34.84
C ASP A 386 -16.45 -2.20 -33.57
N LEU A 387 -16.14 -0.92 -33.35
CA LEU A 387 -15.87 -0.35 -32.05
C LEU A 387 -17.18 -0.30 -31.24
N THR A 388 -17.65 -1.47 -30.82
CA THR A 388 -18.62 -1.59 -29.73
C THR A 388 -17.89 -1.43 -28.41
N SER A 389 -17.53 -0.18 -28.11
CA SER A 389 -17.60 0.29 -26.74
C SER A 389 -19.06 0.07 -26.31
N THR A 390 -19.32 -0.98 -25.53
CA THR A 390 -20.57 -1.10 -24.77
C THR A 390 -20.55 -0.12 -23.59
N LYS A 391 -20.36 1.18 -23.91
CA LYS A 391 -21.12 2.23 -23.24
C LYS A 391 -22.58 1.94 -23.58
N ARG A 392 -23.41 1.63 -22.59
CA ARG A 392 -24.84 1.88 -22.73
C ARG A 392 -24.99 3.39 -22.91
N THR A 393 -24.95 3.85 -24.15
CA THR A 393 -25.44 5.16 -24.53
C THR A 393 -26.94 5.11 -24.30
N TYR A 394 -27.37 5.55 -23.12
CA TYR A 394 -28.76 5.94 -22.97
C TYR A 394 -29.03 7.00 -24.02
N SER A 395 -30.00 6.73 -24.88
CA SER A 395 -30.47 7.69 -25.87
C SER A 395 -30.91 8.97 -25.13
N ASP A 396 -30.73 10.16 -25.73
CA ASP A 396 -31.22 11.42 -25.13
C ASP A 396 -32.72 11.34 -24.78
N THR A 397 -33.47 10.46 -25.46
CA THR A 397 -34.86 10.09 -25.17
C THR A 397 -35.06 9.27 -23.88
N GLU A 398 -34.14 8.38 -23.51
CA GLU A 398 -34.18 7.63 -22.24
C GLU A 398 -33.72 8.47 -21.03
N LEU A 399 -32.78 9.39 -21.25
CA LEU A 399 -32.36 10.36 -20.22
C LEU A 399 -33.48 11.36 -19.90
N LEU A 400 -34.21 11.80 -20.93
CA LEU A 400 -35.41 12.63 -20.78
C LEU A 400 -36.56 11.87 -20.10
N SER A 401 -36.81 10.60 -20.46
CA SER A 401 -37.87 9.81 -19.82
C SER A 401 -37.57 9.45 -18.36
N ALA A 402 -36.30 9.21 -18.02
CA ALA A 402 -35.85 9.05 -16.64
C ALA A 402 -36.02 10.33 -15.81
N CYS A 403 -35.71 11.51 -16.38
CA CYS A 403 -35.96 12.79 -15.73
C CYS A 403 -37.46 13.05 -15.49
N VAL A 404 -38.33 12.67 -16.44
CA VAL A 404 -39.80 12.81 -16.27
C VAL A 404 -40.29 11.95 -15.09
N ASN A 405 -39.79 10.73 -14.94
CA ASN A 405 -40.14 9.85 -13.82
C ASN A 405 -39.61 10.38 -12.48
N GLU A 406 -38.39 10.91 -12.43
CA GLU A 406 -37.81 11.52 -11.23
C GLU A 406 -38.56 12.81 -10.81
N VAL A 407 -38.99 13.64 -11.77
CA VAL A 407 -39.82 14.83 -11.52
C VAL A 407 -41.23 14.45 -11.07
N GLN A 408 -41.83 13.40 -11.63
CA GLN A 408 -43.11 12.86 -11.15
C GLN A 408 -43.02 12.28 -9.73
N LEU A 409 -41.90 11.64 -9.39
CA LEU A 409 -41.65 11.12 -8.04
C LEU A 409 -41.48 12.28 -7.04
N ALA A 410 -40.70 13.31 -7.38
CA ALA A 410 -40.53 14.50 -6.56
C ALA A 410 -41.87 15.26 -6.38
N HIS A 411 -42.68 15.34 -7.43
CA HIS A 411 -44.03 15.90 -7.38
C HIS A 411 -44.94 15.10 -6.42
N ALA A 412 -44.93 13.76 -6.51
CA ALA A 412 -45.73 12.92 -5.64
C ALA A 412 -45.33 13.05 -4.16
N ILE A 413 -44.02 13.18 -3.87
CA ILE A 413 -43.49 13.37 -2.51
C ILE A 413 -43.90 14.74 -1.95
N LEU A 414 -43.75 15.81 -2.73
CA LEU A 414 -44.12 17.18 -2.32
C LEU A 414 -45.63 17.35 -2.13
N ALA A 415 -46.45 16.62 -2.89
CA ALA A 415 -47.90 16.60 -2.75
C ALA A 415 -48.38 15.77 -1.54
N ALA A 416 -47.59 14.80 -1.07
CA ALA A 416 -47.92 13.92 0.05
C ALA A 416 -47.54 14.48 1.44
N LEU A 417 -46.65 15.48 1.51
CA LEU A 417 -46.19 16.07 2.76
C LEU A 417 -47.16 17.18 3.25
N PRO A 418 -47.68 17.11 4.50
CA PRO A 418 -48.61 18.12 5.04
C PRO A 418 -47.97 19.49 5.31
N GLU A 419 -46.66 19.54 5.56
CA GLU A 419 -45.93 20.76 5.97
C GLU A 419 -45.36 21.57 4.79
N THR A 420 -45.42 21.04 3.57
CA THR A 420 -44.92 21.71 2.33
C THR A 420 -46.02 22.45 1.58
N SER A 421 -47.15 22.73 2.25
CA SER A 421 -48.30 23.42 1.66
C SER A 421 -48.93 22.69 0.45
N ARG A 422 -48.58 21.43 0.15
CA ARG A 422 -49.08 20.66 -1.01
C ARG A 422 -48.88 21.38 -2.36
N CYS A 423 -47.68 21.91 -2.60
CA CYS A 423 -47.34 22.56 -3.87
C CYS A 423 -47.37 21.56 -5.06
N CYS A 424 -48.17 21.87 -6.08
CA CYS A 424 -48.25 21.13 -7.32
C CYS A 424 -47.21 21.69 -8.33
N LEU A 425 -46.14 20.95 -8.60
CA LEU A 425 -45.08 21.38 -9.55
C LEU A 425 -45.56 21.52 -11.01
N PHE A 426 -46.71 20.95 -11.36
CA PHE A 426 -47.25 20.97 -12.74
C PHE A 426 -48.40 21.98 -12.94
N HIS A 427 -48.65 22.85 -11.95
CA HIS A 427 -49.83 23.72 -11.94
C HIS A 427 -49.87 24.71 -13.11
N GLU A 428 -48.72 25.18 -13.61
CA GLU A 428 -48.66 26.13 -14.71
C GLU A 428 -48.76 25.49 -16.12
N GLN A 429 -48.55 24.17 -16.24
CA GLN A 429 -48.45 23.49 -17.55
C GLN A 429 -49.58 22.48 -17.83
N ASN A 430 -50.34 22.04 -16.81
CA ASN A 430 -51.46 21.12 -17.01
C ASN A 430 -52.62 21.38 -16.02
N PRO A 431 -53.76 21.95 -16.44
CA PRO A 431 -54.90 22.23 -15.56
C PRO A 431 -55.68 20.99 -15.08
N THR A 432 -55.29 19.78 -15.50
CA THR A 432 -55.95 18.49 -15.24
C THR A 432 -55.15 17.54 -14.32
N CYS A 433 -54.24 18.06 -13.48
CA CYS A 433 -53.58 17.24 -12.45
C CYS A 433 -54.59 16.70 -11.42
N VAL A 434 -54.52 15.40 -11.13
CA VAL A 434 -55.41 14.63 -10.21
C VAL A 434 -55.03 14.82 -8.72
N CYS A 435 -54.20 15.80 -8.41
CA CYS A 435 -53.75 16.11 -7.06
C CYS A 435 -54.91 16.66 -6.19
N PRO A 436 -55.02 16.31 -4.89
CA PRO A 436 -56.18 16.66 -4.05
C PRO A 436 -56.24 18.17 -3.80
N LYS A 437 -57.15 18.87 -4.50
CA LYS A 437 -57.40 20.30 -4.34
C LYS A 437 -58.05 20.57 -2.97
N MET A 438 -57.38 21.37 -2.13
CA MET A 438 -58.04 22.08 -1.03
C MET A 438 -58.19 23.56 -1.41
N PRO A 439 -59.33 24.20 -1.11
CA PRO A 439 -59.56 25.60 -1.46
C PRO A 439 -58.86 26.53 -0.46
N GLY A 440 -58.18 27.56 -0.98
CA GLY A 440 -57.65 28.68 -0.20
C GLY A 440 -56.13 28.71 -0.11
N PHE A 441 -55.47 29.16 -1.16
CA PHE A 441 -54.06 29.55 -1.12
C PHE A 441 -53.97 31.08 -1.26
N SER A 442 -53.54 31.76 -0.19
CA SER A 442 -53.09 33.16 -0.28
C SER A 442 -51.72 33.20 -0.93
N LYS A 443 -51.50 34.15 -1.84
CA LYS A 443 -50.29 34.32 -2.67
C LYS A 443 -48.97 34.60 -1.93
N ASP A 444 -48.94 34.64 -0.60
CA ASP A 444 -47.84 35.28 0.14
C ASP A 444 -46.94 34.36 0.98
N GLN A 445 -46.79 33.08 0.63
CA GLN A 445 -45.72 32.24 1.21
C GLN A 445 -44.74 31.79 0.13
N ASN A 446 -43.73 32.64 -0.10
CA ASN A 446 -42.52 32.33 -0.85
C ASN A 446 -41.80 31.15 -0.20
N SER A 447 -42.10 29.94 -0.67
CA SER A 447 -41.25 28.80 -0.39
C SER A 447 -40.00 28.97 -1.25
N TRP A 448 -38.90 29.40 -0.64
CA TRP A 448 -37.59 29.48 -1.30
C TRP A 448 -37.23 28.17 -2.02
N LEU A 449 -37.79 27.04 -1.56
CA LEU A 449 -37.68 25.72 -2.18
C LEU A 449 -38.40 25.63 -3.53
N THR A 450 -39.58 26.23 -3.69
CA THR A 450 -40.27 26.31 -5.00
C THR A 450 -39.49 27.20 -5.96
N ASP A 451 -38.93 28.31 -5.49
CA ASP A 451 -38.09 29.18 -6.34
C ASP A 451 -36.79 28.49 -6.75
N LEU A 452 -36.16 27.73 -5.84
CA LEU A 452 -34.95 26.96 -6.12
C LEU A 452 -35.21 25.81 -7.11
N LEU A 453 -36.36 25.14 -6.99
CA LEU A 453 -36.76 24.06 -7.90
C LEU A 453 -37.23 24.59 -9.26
N LEU A 454 -37.94 25.72 -9.31
CA LEU A 454 -38.35 26.37 -10.56
C LEU A 454 -37.15 26.99 -11.29
N ALA A 455 -36.21 27.62 -10.57
CA ALA A 455 -34.98 28.16 -11.14
C ALA A 455 -33.99 27.06 -11.58
N GLY A 456 -33.99 25.91 -10.91
CA GLY A 456 -33.09 24.79 -11.22
C GLY A 456 -33.62 23.80 -12.26
N VAL A 457 -34.93 23.67 -12.44
CA VAL A 457 -35.56 22.66 -13.32
C VAL A 457 -36.32 23.29 -14.50
N LEU A 458 -36.80 24.54 -14.40
CA LEU A 458 -37.68 25.17 -15.39
C LEU A 458 -37.21 26.56 -15.87
N SER A 459 -35.92 26.89 -15.76
CA SER A 459 -35.38 27.99 -16.56
C SER A 459 -35.40 27.60 -18.04
N LYS A 460 -36.50 27.95 -18.73
CA LYS A 460 -36.57 27.93 -20.20
C LYS A 460 -35.29 28.57 -20.77
N PRO A 461 -34.57 27.92 -21.70
CA PRO A 461 -33.69 28.67 -22.58
C PRO A 461 -34.64 29.47 -23.49
N ALA A 462 -34.85 30.74 -23.16
CA ALA A 462 -35.33 31.66 -24.17
C ALA A 462 -34.25 31.68 -25.25
N THR A 463 -34.62 31.22 -26.44
CA THR A 463 -33.83 31.05 -27.68
C THR A 463 -33.17 29.67 -27.87
N ALA A 464 -33.43 29.11 -29.04
CA ALA A 464 -33.12 27.74 -29.44
C ALA A 464 -31.61 27.44 -29.45
N GLY A 465 -31.20 26.39 -28.74
CA GLY A 465 -29.85 25.82 -28.83
C GLY A 465 -29.50 24.92 -27.65
N LYS A 466 -29.42 23.61 -27.90
CA LYS A 466 -28.80 22.54 -27.08
C LYS A 466 -28.72 22.81 -25.56
N SER A 467 -29.68 22.29 -24.80
CA SER A 467 -29.56 22.16 -23.33
C SER A 467 -28.24 21.48 -22.96
N SER A 468 -27.42 22.14 -22.15
CA SER A 468 -26.08 21.65 -21.85
C SER A 468 -26.16 20.42 -20.94
N LYS A 469 -25.32 19.40 -21.17
CA LYS A 469 -25.18 18.22 -20.27
C LYS A 469 -24.96 18.63 -18.80
N LEU A 470 -24.46 19.84 -18.58
CA LEU A 470 -24.21 20.43 -17.27
C LEU A 470 -25.52 20.81 -16.53
N GLU A 471 -26.52 21.32 -17.24
CA GLU A 471 -27.83 21.69 -16.67
C GLU A 471 -28.63 20.45 -16.26
N VAL A 472 -28.61 19.41 -17.08
CA VAL A 472 -29.23 18.11 -16.76
C VAL A 472 -28.58 17.47 -15.52
N ARG A 473 -27.24 17.55 -15.40
CA ARG A 473 -26.50 17.06 -14.23
C ARG A 473 -26.74 17.90 -12.97
N ARG A 474 -26.94 19.22 -13.10
CA ARG A 474 -27.32 20.10 -11.98
C ARG A 474 -28.74 19.77 -11.50
N ALA A 475 -29.69 19.62 -12.41
CA ALA A 475 -31.05 19.23 -12.08
C ALA A 475 -31.10 17.85 -11.37
N ARG A 476 -30.35 16.87 -11.85
CA ARG A 476 -30.28 15.53 -11.24
C ARG A 476 -29.68 15.55 -9.82
N ARG A 477 -28.67 16.37 -9.58
CA ARG A 477 -28.08 16.54 -8.23
C ARG A 477 -29.04 17.20 -7.25
N VAL A 478 -29.79 18.21 -7.71
CA VAL A 478 -30.82 18.88 -6.89
C VAL A 478 -31.99 17.92 -6.59
N LEU A 479 -32.42 17.11 -7.56
CA LEU A 479 -33.46 16.09 -7.37
C LEU A 479 -33.00 14.96 -6.45
N HIS A 480 -31.75 14.50 -6.59
CA HIS A 480 -31.18 13.49 -5.70
C HIS A 480 -31.05 14.00 -4.26
N PHE A 481 -30.58 15.25 -4.09
CA PHE A 481 -30.52 15.93 -2.80
C PHE A 481 -31.91 16.05 -2.16
N ALA A 482 -32.92 16.49 -2.92
CA ALA A 482 -34.30 16.56 -2.44
C ALA A 482 -34.86 15.18 -2.06
N GLY A 483 -34.52 14.13 -2.83
CA GLY A 483 -34.91 12.75 -2.53
C GLY A 483 -34.25 12.19 -1.26
N LEU A 484 -32.98 12.52 -1.01
CA LEU A 484 -32.28 12.14 0.23
C LEU A 484 -32.81 12.90 1.44
N ALA A 485 -33.06 14.21 1.31
CA ALA A 485 -33.66 15.02 2.35
C ALA A 485 -35.08 14.53 2.71
N ALA A 486 -35.89 14.18 1.72
CA ALA A 486 -37.22 13.60 1.93
C ALA A 486 -37.16 12.23 2.61
N LYS A 487 -36.23 11.34 2.22
CA LYS A 487 -36.02 10.04 2.90
C LYS A 487 -35.54 10.20 4.34
N ALA A 488 -34.66 11.16 4.61
CA ALA A 488 -34.21 11.48 5.96
C ALA A 488 -35.38 12.03 6.81
N HIS A 489 -36.23 12.85 6.23
CA HIS A 489 -37.43 13.37 6.88
C HIS A 489 -38.47 12.27 7.18
N VAL A 490 -38.71 11.34 6.24
CA VAL A 490 -39.61 10.19 6.47
C VAL A 490 -39.07 9.25 7.56
N LYS A 491 -37.75 8.99 7.59
CA LYS A 491 -37.13 8.18 8.66
C LYS A 491 -37.24 8.83 10.03
N THR A 492 -37.09 10.16 10.11
CA THR A 492 -37.23 10.89 11.38
C THR A 492 -38.69 10.94 11.86
N VAL A 493 -39.66 11.15 10.96
CA VAL A 493 -41.09 11.06 11.28
C VAL A 493 -41.50 9.64 11.72
N GLN A 494 -40.95 8.60 11.09
CA GLN A 494 -41.16 7.21 11.52
C GLN A 494 -40.53 6.91 12.89
N SER A 495 -39.39 7.52 13.22
CA SER A 495 -38.75 7.39 14.54
C SER A 495 -39.44 8.18 15.66
N LEU A 496 -40.17 9.25 15.31
CA LEU A 496 -41.01 10.01 16.25
C LEU A 496 -42.33 9.29 16.57
N SER A 497 -42.78 8.39 15.69
CA SER A 497 -43.97 7.55 15.90
C SER A 497 -43.72 6.37 16.88
N THR A 498 -42.46 6.02 17.16
CA THR A 498 -42.08 4.82 17.94
C THR A 498 -41.50 5.11 19.33
N ALA A 499 -41.46 6.36 19.79
CA ALA A 499 -40.97 6.69 21.14
C ALA A 499 -42.11 6.67 22.20
N PRO A 500 -41.95 5.97 23.34
CA PRO A 500 -42.97 5.95 24.39
C PRO A 500 -43.01 7.28 25.16
N GLN A 501 -44.22 7.81 25.36
CA GLN A 501 -44.49 9.03 26.11
C GLN A 501 -44.10 8.89 27.59
N THR A 502 -43.24 9.79 28.09
CA THR A 502 -43.20 10.11 29.53
C THR A 502 -43.12 11.63 29.76
N ARG A 503 -43.76 12.03 30.87
CA ARG A 503 -44.29 13.36 31.22
C ARG A 503 -43.26 14.28 31.92
N ALA A 504 -43.50 15.58 31.71
CA ALA A 504 -43.54 16.70 32.68
C ALA A 504 -42.35 17.69 32.87
N SER A 505 -42.77 18.96 33.05
CA SER A 505 -42.14 20.15 33.69
C SER A 505 -41.32 21.12 32.80
N THR A 506 -41.90 22.24 32.29
CA THR A 506 -42.04 23.64 32.86
C THR A 506 -40.70 24.35 33.16
N SER A 507 -40.32 25.59 32.79
CA SER A 507 -40.89 26.81 32.15
C SER A 507 -39.72 27.83 31.84
N PRO A 508 -39.83 29.18 31.62
CA PRO A 508 -39.54 29.83 30.31
C PRO A 508 -38.57 31.07 30.27
N ARG A 509 -38.35 31.62 29.05
CA ARG A 509 -37.78 32.96 28.63
C ARG A 509 -36.24 33.09 28.50
N ARG A 510 -35.63 33.76 27.49
CA ARG A 510 -36.06 34.38 26.21
C ARG A 510 -34.82 34.67 25.31
N SER A 511 -34.93 34.27 24.04
CA SER A 511 -34.52 34.94 22.78
C SER A 511 -33.08 35.46 22.53
N ARG A 512 -32.30 34.67 21.77
CA ARG A 512 -31.52 35.12 20.60
C ARG A 512 -32.02 34.27 19.40
N ALA A 513 -32.30 34.89 18.25
CA ALA A 513 -33.03 34.28 17.13
C ALA A 513 -32.50 32.89 16.76
N THR A 514 -33.29 31.86 17.08
CA THR A 514 -32.97 30.45 16.85
C THR A 514 -33.42 30.06 15.45
N LEU A 515 -32.46 29.65 14.63
CA LEU A 515 -32.68 28.93 13.38
C LEU A 515 -33.69 27.79 13.60
N SER A 516 -34.55 27.54 12.60
CA SER A 516 -35.54 26.46 12.71
C SER A 516 -34.82 25.11 12.80
N LYS A 517 -35.43 24.13 13.48
CA LYS A 517 -34.82 22.80 13.69
C LYS A 517 -34.40 22.10 12.38
N ALA A 518 -34.97 22.51 11.25
CA ALA A 518 -34.60 22.09 9.90
C ALA A 518 -33.32 22.75 9.36
N GLN A 519 -32.98 23.96 9.80
CA GLN A 519 -31.75 24.67 9.41
C GLN A 519 -30.50 24.09 10.10
N CYS A 520 -30.59 23.68 11.38
CA CYS A 520 -29.47 22.99 12.04
C CYS A 520 -29.18 21.60 11.42
N ILE A 521 -30.20 20.90 10.92
CA ILE A 521 -30.04 19.60 10.25
C ILE A 521 -29.36 19.77 8.87
N LEU A 522 -29.55 20.92 8.22
CA LEU A 522 -28.90 21.26 6.95
C LEU A 522 -27.44 21.71 7.15
N GLU A 523 -27.13 22.40 8.25
CA GLU A 523 -25.74 22.73 8.64
C GLU A 523 -24.95 21.46 9.04
N ASP A 524 -25.53 20.54 9.83
CA ASP A 524 -24.87 19.27 10.17
C ASP A 524 -24.61 18.40 8.93
N GLY A 525 -25.45 18.51 7.89
CA GLY A 525 -25.25 17.85 6.59
C GLY A 525 -24.19 18.53 5.72
N LEU A 526 -23.94 19.83 5.89
CA LEU A 526 -22.88 20.57 5.22
C LEU A 526 -21.51 20.23 5.81
N ASP A 527 -21.40 20.12 7.14
CA ASP A 527 -20.14 19.78 7.82
C ASP A 527 -19.70 18.32 7.61
N GLN A 528 -20.66 17.40 7.38
CA GLN A 528 -20.35 16.02 7.00
C GLN A 528 -20.10 15.83 5.50
N GLY A 529 -20.37 16.85 4.68
CA GLY A 529 -20.18 16.84 3.23
C GLY A 529 -18.86 17.45 2.75
N ILE A 530 -17.98 17.88 3.65
CA ILE A 530 -16.63 18.42 3.34
C ILE A 530 -15.51 17.45 3.80
N VAL A 531 -15.78 16.16 3.98
CA VAL A 531 -14.73 15.15 4.23
C VAL A 531 -14.82 13.98 3.26
#